data_AF-A0A8H4R3A8-F1
#
_entry.id   AF-A0A8H4R3A8-F1
#
_cell.length_a   1.000
_cell.length_b   1.000
_cell.length_c   1.000
_cell.angle_alpha   90.00
_cell.angle_beta   90.00
_cell.angle_gamma   90.00
#
_symmetry.space_group_name_H-M   'P 1'
#
loop_
_entity.id
_entity.type
_entity.pdbx_description
1 polymer ?
#
loop_
_entity_poly.entity_id
_entity_poly.type
_entity_poly.pdbx_seq_one_letter_code
_entity_poly.pdbx_strand_id
1 'polypeptide(L)'
;MRWAILVVSYPGLIKLWSAPSAESSEESTPHWTGARLLRLQTQKISLDSSAFHPVTGVAYLRKQDRLVITLFDGSFHVIRNFSSDPNWATRSAANIGEDQLTSEGLSLVSRATSSKAEKEQVSRKDMLRIDGAVLYDNNTFLWVYESTRPSDFSYKHDAKHCSTLIAAQIWKDDDDDYLLRNLGELLDTIKTSSGFSPLHLLRPYLLHLRNPIKLEALHPKFLDLLEHHSHIDHSIQVSLRELTQELNDDVRQKFRQSISDNLFGWDDLLSLRMKLSLADFAWKLASNEQNQNEIGLIAQGLLNTISHRVLRIIVRHLFAVHRALTDEDVPFVSRVIAQSMLPGCPPDLAEEGQKLYILTRTLIEGNGAVESTVPSDEIVNKLKESCPACGLEIPLQDITTAACANGHTWGKQQPVFNLVAL
;
A
#
# COMPACT_ATOMS: atom_id res chain seq x y z
N MET A 1 -0.84 -16.07 15.14
CA MET A 1 -1.97 -15.44 14.42
C MET A 1 -3.00 -15.02 15.45
N ARG A 2 -3.50 -13.77 15.44
CA ARG A 2 -4.66 -13.41 16.28
C ARG A 2 -5.91 -14.02 15.68
N TRP A 3 -6.75 -14.61 16.52
CA TRP A 3 -8.02 -15.22 16.10
C TRP A 3 -9.00 -14.14 15.67
N ALA A 4 -9.84 -14.45 14.68
CA ALA A 4 -10.91 -13.56 14.26
C ALA A 4 -11.94 -13.44 15.41
N ILE A 5 -12.24 -12.20 15.81
CA ILE A 5 -13.30 -11.91 16.78
C ILE A 5 -14.51 -11.39 16.00
N LEU A 6 -15.62 -12.10 16.07
CA LEU A 6 -16.89 -11.67 15.50
C LEU A 6 -17.55 -10.65 16.43
N VAL A 7 -17.90 -9.48 15.88
CA VAL A 7 -18.65 -8.44 16.58
C VAL A 7 -20.06 -8.38 16.01
N VAL A 8 -21.08 -8.58 16.84
CA VAL A 8 -22.49 -8.47 16.47
C VAL A 8 -23.16 -7.40 17.34
N SER A 9 -23.77 -6.42 16.72
CA SER A 9 -24.49 -5.34 17.40
C SER A 9 -25.99 -5.61 17.46
N TYR A 10 -26.58 -5.34 18.62
CA TYR A 10 -28.01 -5.29 18.85
C TYR A 10 -28.34 -3.97 19.57
N PRO A 11 -29.58 -3.47 19.52
CA PRO A 11 -29.98 -2.31 20.32
C PRO A 11 -29.62 -2.51 21.81
N GLY A 12 -28.74 -1.67 22.35
CA GLY A 12 -28.28 -1.73 23.75
C GLY A 12 -27.21 -2.78 24.07
N LEU A 13 -26.80 -3.63 23.12
CA LEU A 13 -25.90 -4.77 23.39
C LEU A 13 -24.88 -4.99 22.28
N ILE A 14 -23.65 -5.33 22.68
CA ILE A 14 -22.59 -5.78 21.79
C ILE A 14 -22.24 -7.22 22.17
N LYS A 15 -22.44 -8.14 21.24
CA LYS A 15 -22.05 -9.54 21.39
C LYS A 15 -20.71 -9.75 20.69
N LEU A 16 -19.74 -10.23 21.44
CA LEU A 16 -18.44 -10.63 20.93
C LEU A 16 -18.35 -12.14 20.94
N TRP A 17 -17.73 -12.72 19.92
CA TRP A 17 -17.44 -14.15 19.87
C TRP A 17 -16.04 -14.41 19.34
N SER A 18 -15.30 -15.25 20.03
CA SER A 18 -13.95 -15.71 19.67
C SER A 18 -13.94 -17.23 19.66
N ALA A 19 -13.46 -17.84 18.58
CA ALA A 19 -13.42 -19.28 18.43
C ALA A 19 -12.47 -19.91 19.49
N PRO A 20 -12.78 -21.11 20.01
CA PRO A 20 -11.85 -21.83 20.87
C PRO A 20 -10.57 -22.19 20.10
N SER A 21 -9.40 -21.96 20.71
CA SER A 21 -8.13 -22.40 20.12
C SER A 21 -8.05 -23.92 20.15
N ALA A 22 -7.78 -24.54 19.00
CA ALA A 22 -7.52 -25.99 18.92
C ALA A 22 -6.16 -26.36 19.56
N GLU A 23 -5.27 -25.39 19.71
CA GLU A 23 -3.90 -25.56 20.21
C GLU A 23 -3.73 -24.66 21.43
N SER A 24 -4.14 -25.15 22.61
CA SER A 24 -3.79 -24.50 23.87
C SER A 24 -2.40 -24.98 24.29
N SER A 25 -1.35 -24.47 23.66
CA SER A 25 -0.02 -24.53 24.27
C SER A 25 -0.02 -23.56 25.46
N GLU A 26 0.35 -24.07 26.64
CA GLU A 26 0.28 -23.38 27.93
C GLU A 26 1.11 -22.07 28.00
N GLU A 27 1.95 -21.79 27.00
CA GLU A 27 2.86 -20.63 26.98
C GLU A 27 2.36 -19.42 26.18
N SER A 28 1.22 -19.48 25.49
CA SER A 28 0.70 -18.33 24.73
C SER A 28 -0.12 -17.36 25.59
N THR A 29 0.02 -16.05 25.33
CA THR A 29 -0.73 -14.99 26.03
C THR A 29 -2.23 -15.29 26.08
N PRO A 30 -2.91 -15.07 27.21
CA PRO A 30 -4.29 -15.48 27.40
C PRO A 30 -5.22 -14.67 26.48
N HIS A 31 -5.58 -15.26 25.34
CA HIS A 31 -6.69 -14.80 24.52
C HIS A 31 -7.98 -15.37 25.09
N TRP A 32 -9.03 -14.54 25.21
CA TRP A 32 -10.34 -15.04 25.61
C TRP A 32 -11.00 -15.81 24.46
N THR A 33 -11.80 -16.80 24.83
CA THR A 33 -12.60 -17.62 23.91
C THR A 33 -14.06 -17.65 24.34
N GLY A 34 -14.94 -18.07 23.43
CA GLY A 34 -16.37 -18.19 23.67
C GLY A 34 -17.14 -16.92 23.34
N ALA A 35 -18.24 -16.68 24.05
CA ALA A 35 -19.10 -15.51 23.85
C ALA A 35 -18.96 -14.52 25.02
N ARG A 36 -19.02 -13.23 24.71
CA ARG A 36 -19.13 -12.13 25.67
C ARG A 36 -20.28 -11.22 25.26
N LEU A 37 -21.01 -10.70 26.24
CA LEU A 37 -22.11 -9.77 26.02
C LEU A 37 -21.85 -8.51 26.84
N LEU A 38 -21.72 -7.39 26.15
CA LEU A 38 -21.43 -6.09 26.75
C LEU A 38 -22.65 -5.18 26.57
N ARG A 39 -23.16 -4.62 27.67
CA ARG A 39 -24.29 -3.68 27.65
C ARG A 39 -23.79 -2.27 27.35
N LEU A 40 -24.33 -1.64 26.31
CA LEU A 40 -24.05 -0.23 26.00
C LEU A 40 -24.60 0.67 27.11
N GLN A 41 -23.84 1.71 27.46
CA GLN A 41 -24.24 2.71 28.45
C GLN A 41 -24.56 4.01 27.76
N THR A 42 -25.67 4.67 28.10
CA THR A 42 -26.03 5.96 27.50
C THR A 42 -24.97 7.02 27.84
N GLN A 43 -24.31 7.55 26.80
CA GLN A 43 -23.41 8.70 26.92
C GLN A 43 -24.26 9.97 26.86
N LYS A 44 -24.33 10.76 27.94
CA LYS A 44 -25.20 11.95 28.01
C LYS A 44 -24.62 13.16 27.24
N ILE A 45 -24.43 13.01 25.93
CA ILE A 45 -23.89 14.06 25.05
C ILE A 45 -24.98 15.01 24.52
N SER A 46 -26.20 14.52 24.35
CA SER A 46 -27.41 15.26 23.95
C SER A 46 -28.61 14.82 24.80
N LEU A 47 -29.75 15.51 24.66
CA LEU A 47 -30.99 15.08 25.30
C LEU A 47 -31.53 13.74 24.75
N ASP A 48 -31.26 13.45 23.49
CA ASP A 48 -31.74 12.24 22.80
C ASP A 48 -30.72 11.09 22.78
N SER A 49 -29.68 11.19 23.61
CA SER A 49 -28.68 10.13 23.70
C SER A 49 -29.29 8.84 24.22
N SER A 50 -29.00 7.72 23.56
CA SER A 50 -29.57 6.42 23.92
C SER A 50 -28.65 5.27 23.53
N ALA A 51 -28.48 4.32 24.45
CA ALA A 51 -27.77 3.07 24.18
C ALA A 51 -28.49 2.17 23.15
N PHE A 52 -29.75 2.44 22.83
CA PHE A 52 -30.55 1.66 21.88
C PHE A 52 -30.46 2.14 20.43
N HIS A 53 -29.75 3.25 20.19
CA HIS A 53 -29.50 3.72 18.83
C HIS A 53 -28.70 2.69 18.02
N PRO A 54 -28.93 2.59 16.70
CA PRO A 54 -28.21 1.65 15.86
C PRO A 54 -26.72 2.01 15.80
N VAL A 55 -25.88 0.98 15.63
CA VAL A 55 -24.45 1.13 15.41
C VAL A 55 -24.22 1.57 13.97
N THR A 56 -23.50 2.68 13.79
CA THR A 56 -23.18 3.27 12.47
C THR A 56 -21.69 3.21 12.13
N GLY A 57 -20.85 2.77 13.07
CA GLY A 57 -19.43 2.51 12.84
C GLY A 57 -18.84 1.52 13.83
N VAL A 58 -17.90 0.70 13.36
CA VAL A 58 -17.13 -0.26 14.17
C VAL A 58 -15.67 -0.20 13.70
N ALA A 59 -14.76 0.10 14.62
CA ALA A 59 -13.35 0.29 14.31
C ALA A 59 -12.44 -0.35 15.37
N TYR A 60 -11.51 -1.20 14.96
CA TYR A 60 -10.54 -1.81 15.88
C TYR A 60 -9.19 -1.08 15.82
N LEU A 61 -8.75 -0.57 16.97
CA LEU A 61 -7.48 0.10 17.18
C LEU A 61 -6.46 -0.93 17.68
N ARG A 62 -5.70 -1.51 16.75
CA ARG A 62 -4.75 -2.58 17.04
C ARG A 62 -3.67 -2.18 18.04
N LYS A 63 -3.19 -0.94 17.99
CA LYS A 63 -2.14 -0.41 18.88
C LYS A 63 -2.55 -0.48 20.34
N GLN A 64 -3.76 -0.01 20.65
CA GLN A 64 -4.25 0.09 22.02
C GLN A 64 -5.09 -1.13 22.45
N ASP A 65 -5.25 -2.10 21.55
CA ASP A 65 -6.18 -3.23 21.68
C ASP A 65 -7.60 -2.78 22.08
N ARG A 66 -8.16 -1.83 21.31
CA ARG A 66 -9.48 -1.24 21.59
C ARG A 66 -10.44 -1.40 20.43
N LEU A 67 -11.70 -1.69 20.71
CA LEU A 67 -12.78 -1.60 19.72
C LEU A 67 -13.61 -0.34 20.00
N VAL A 68 -13.70 0.53 19.00
CA VAL A 68 -14.53 1.73 19.01
C VAL A 68 -15.83 1.44 18.27
N ILE A 69 -16.95 1.80 18.88
CA ILE A 69 -18.30 1.62 18.37
C ILE A 69 -18.96 2.99 18.34
N THR A 70 -19.44 3.39 17.17
CA THR A 70 -20.15 4.66 16.99
C THR A 70 -21.64 4.38 16.85
N LEU A 71 -22.46 5.10 17.61
CA LEU A 71 -23.92 5.03 17.52
C LEU A 71 -24.47 6.21 16.71
N PHE A 72 -25.70 6.03 16.24
CA PHE A 72 -26.45 7.01 15.45
C PHE A 72 -26.63 8.37 16.12
N ASP A 73 -26.67 8.46 17.44
CA ASP A 73 -26.77 9.74 18.18
C ASP A 73 -25.46 10.53 18.26
N GLY A 74 -24.39 9.99 17.66
CA GLY A 74 -23.05 10.57 17.67
C GLY A 74 -22.20 10.14 18.86
N SER A 75 -22.67 9.21 19.69
CA SER A 75 -21.88 8.70 20.81
C SER A 75 -20.86 7.65 20.37
N PHE A 76 -19.69 7.69 20.99
CA PHE A 76 -18.59 6.75 20.79
C PHE A 76 -18.43 5.91 22.05
N HIS A 77 -18.26 4.60 21.87
CA HIS A 77 -18.11 3.62 22.94
C HIS A 77 -16.84 2.82 22.71
N VAL A 78 -16.00 2.72 23.74
CA VAL A 78 -14.69 2.08 23.64
C VAL A 78 -14.66 0.83 24.51
N ILE A 79 -14.39 -0.32 23.90
CA ILE A 79 -14.06 -1.58 24.57
C ILE A 79 -12.54 -1.68 24.57
N ARG A 80 -11.92 -1.77 25.74
CA ARG A 80 -10.47 -1.99 25.90
C ARG A 80 -10.17 -3.47 26.10
N ASN A 81 -8.88 -3.82 25.98
CA ASN A 81 -8.38 -5.19 26.10
C ASN A 81 -9.16 -6.15 25.20
N PHE A 82 -9.51 -5.68 24.00
CA PHE A 82 -10.46 -6.35 23.12
C PHE A 82 -10.04 -7.79 22.78
N SER A 83 -8.73 -8.03 22.64
CA SER A 83 -8.17 -9.33 22.29
C SER A 83 -7.89 -10.25 23.49
N SER A 84 -7.97 -9.74 24.73
CA SER A 84 -7.56 -10.45 25.95
C SER A 84 -8.70 -10.60 26.97
N ASP A 85 -9.28 -9.50 27.43
CA ASP A 85 -10.44 -9.48 28.32
C ASP A 85 -11.32 -8.25 28.02
N PRO A 86 -12.24 -8.35 27.05
CA PRO A 86 -12.94 -7.19 26.51
C PRO A 86 -13.86 -6.60 27.56
N ASN A 87 -13.60 -5.35 27.93
CA ASN A 87 -14.39 -4.62 28.90
C ASN A 87 -14.53 -3.14 28.51
N TRP A 88 -15.54 -2.44 29.01
CA TRP A 88 -15.75 -1.03 28.69
C TRP A 88 -14.62 -0.17 29.27
N ALA A 89 -14.11 0.76 28.47
CA ALA A 89 -13.18 1.80 28.93
C ALA A 89 -13.95 2.87 29.72
N THR A 90 -14.38 2.52 30.93
CA THR A 90 -14.96 3.46 31.89
C THR A 90 -13.89 4.38 32.45
N ARG A 91 -14.19 5.66 32.69
CA ARG A 91 -13.32 6.55 33.47
C ARG A 91 -13.10 5.94 34.85
N SER A 92 -11.93 5.32 35.07
CA SER A 92 -11.47 4.99 36.41
C SER A 92 -10.95 6.28 37.04
N ALA A 93 -11.47 6.66 38.21
CA ALA A 93 -11.04 7.85 38.93
C ALA A 93 -9.53 7.82 39.30
N ALA A 94 -8.88 6.67 39.20
CA ALA A 94 -7.48 6.47 39.59
C ALA A 94 -6.45 6.68 38.45
N ASN A 95 -6.85 6.70 37.17
CA ASN A 95 -5.92 6.66 36.03
C ASN A 95 -5.98 7.92 35.17
N ILE A 96 -5.65 9.08 35.76
CA ILE A 96 -5.70 10.40 35.09
C ILE A 96 -4.59 10.56 34.03
N GLY A 97 -3.55 9.70 34.02
CA GLY A 97 -2.37 9.88 33.16
C GLY A 97 -2.37 9.14 31.82
N GLU A 98 -2.96 7.95 31.73
CA GLU A 98 -2.66 7.03 30.60
C GLU A 98 -3.83 6.71 29.68
N ASP A 99 -5.08 6.88 30.14
CA ASP A 99 -6.24 6.36 29.41
C ASP A 99 -6.90 7.42 28.51
N GLN A 100 -6.18 7.88 27.48
CA GLN A 100 -6.65 8.96 26.58
C GLN A 100 -7.89 8.58 25.74
N LEU A 101 -8.20 7.29 25.59
CA LEU A 101 -9.27 6.79 24.72
C LEU A 101 -10.46 6.22 25.51
N THR A 102 -11.24 7.10 26.12
CA THR A 102 -12.50 6.73 26.80
C THR A 102 -13.72 7.00 25.92
N SER A 103 -14.82 6.29 26.16
CA SER A 103 -16.12 6.53 25.48
C SER A 103 -16.57 7.99 25.59
N GLU A 104 -16.46 8.56 26.79
CA GLU A 104 -16.84 9.95 27.05
C GLU A 104 -15.91 10.93 26.31
N GLY A 105 -14.59 10.69 26.36
CA GLY A 105 -13.61 11.54 25.70
C GLY A 105 -13.84 11.62 24.19
N LEU A 106 -13.97 10.48 23.51
CA LEU A 106 -14.22 10.45 22.07
C LEU A 106 -15.57 11.08 21.70
N SER A 107 -16.62 10.84 22.49
CA SER A 107 -17.93 11.44 22.24
C SER A 107 -17.91 12.97 22.39
N LEU A 108 -17.16 13.50 23.36
CA LEU A 108 -16.97 14.94 23.56
C LEU A 108 -16.14 15.56 22.42
N VAL A 109 -15.08 14.90 21.97
CA VAL A 109 -14.26 15.37 20.85
C VAL A 109 -15.08 15.39 19.55
N SER A 110 -15.85 14.33 19.27
CA SER A 110 -16.74 14.27 18.12
C SER A 110 -17.75 15.41 18.14
N ARG A 111 -18.45 15.61 19.28
CA ARG A 111 -19.40 16.71 19.44
C ARG A 111 -18.74 18.07 19.25
N ALA A 112 -17.59 18.32 19.90
CA ALA A 112 -16.87 19.57 19.77
C ALA A 112 -16.41 19.84 18.32
N THR A 113 -16.06 18.79 17.58
CA THR A 113 -15.66 18.88 16.18
C THR A 113 -16.85 19.27 15.30
N SER A 114 -17.98 18.58 15.45
CA SER A 114 -19.21 18.93 14.74
C SER A 114 -19.69 20.35 15.11
N SER A 115 -19.60 20.75 16.39
CA SER A 115 -19.91 22.12 16.81
C SER A 115 -19.06 23.19 16.14
N LYS A 116 -17.80 22.89 15.76
CA LYS A 116 -16.94 23.80 15.01
C LYS A 116 -17.25 23.82 13.51
N ALA A 117 -17.78 22.73 12.97
CA ALA A 117 -18.14 22.62 11.56
C ALA A 117 -19.49 23.28 11.26
N GLU A 118 -20.40 23.30 12.23
CA GLU A 118 -21.68 23.99 12.11
C GLU A 118 -21.53 25.52 12.14
N LYS A 119 -22.34 26.21 11.33
CA LYS A 119 -22.45 27.68 11.37
C LYS A 119 -23.23 28.16 12.59
N GLU A 120 -24.19 27.36 13.05
CA GLU A 120 -25.03 27.65 14.20
C GLU A 120 -24.47 27.00 15.47
N GLN A 121 -24.73 27.62 16.62
CA GLN A 121 -24.31 27.06 17.90
C GLN A 121 -25.08 25.77 18.21
N VAL A 122 -24.37 24.64 18.18
CA VAL A 122 -24.92 23.33 18.57
C VAL A 122 -25.21 23.32 20.07
N SER A 123 -26.48 23.17 20.44
CA SER A 123 -26.97 23.08 21.81
C SER A 123 -27.11 21.62 22.27
N ARG A 124 -27.42 21.36 23.55
CA ARG A 124 -27.73 19.99 24.03
C ARG A 124 -29.02 19.39 23.46
N LYS A 125 -29.91 20.23 22.91
CA LYS A 125 -31.15 19.80 22.25
C LYS A 125 -30.89 19.27 20.83
N ASP A 126 -29.71 19.57 20.29
CA ASP A 126 -29.30 19.10 18.98
C ASP A 126 -28.66 17.71 19.12
N MET A 127 -29.21 16.77 18.36
CA MET A 127 -28.65 15.44 18.13
C MET A 127 -27.82 15.48 16.85
N LEU A 128 -26.57 15.02 16.95
CA LEU A 128 -25.67 14.89 15.81
C LEU A 128 -25.85 13.49 15.24
N ARG A 129 -26.77 13.37 14.30
CA ARG A 129 -27.16 12.10 13.71
C ARG A 129 -26.03 11.58 12.82
N ILE A 130 -25.24 10.60 13.29
CA ILE A 130 -24.16 10.01 12.50
C ILE A 130 -24.72 8.86 11.68
N ASP A 131 -24.78 9.03 10.36
CA ASP A 131 -25.31 8.03 9.42
C ASP A 131 -24.25 6.96 9.07
N GLY A 132 -22.97 7.27 9.25
CA GLY A 132 -21.86 6.33 9.07
C GLY A 132 -20.56 6.86 9.64
N ALA A 133 -19.77 5.98 10.25
CA ALA A 133 -18.45 6.32 10.77
C ALA A 133 -17.43 5.22 10.44
N VAL A 134 -16.23 5.62 10.05
CA VAL A 134 -15.12 4.72 9.73
C VAL A 134 -13.80 5.28 10.24
N LEU A 135 -12.93 4.40 10.71
CA LEU A 135 -11.54 4.73 11.01
C LEU A 135 -10.78 4.86 9.68
N TYR A 136 -10.23 6.03 9.41
CA TYR A 136 -9.57 6.31 8.14
C TYR A 136 -8.05 6.10 8.19
N ASP A 137 -7.44 6.42 9.32
CA ASP A 137 -6.06 6.08 9.65
C ASP A 137 -5.94 5.72 11.15
N ASN A 138 -4.74 5.69 11.72
CA ASN A 138 -4.55 5.27 13.11
C ASN A 138 -5.24 6.14 14.16
N ASN A 139 -5.58 7.41 13.88
CA ASN A 139 -6.18 8.34 14.86
C ASN A 139 -7.25 9.29 14.27
N THR A 140 -7.48 9.23 12.97
CA THR A 140 -8.46 10.02 12.23
C THR A 140 -9.68 9.17 11.94
N PHE A 141 -10.84 9.71 12.34
CA PHE A 141 -12.14 9.18 11.94
C PHE A 141 -12.72 10.02 10.81
N LEU A 142 -13.38 9.34 9.89
CA LEU A 142 -14.33 9.93 8.97
C LEU A 142 -15.74 9.59 9.42
N TRP A 143 -16.61 10.58 9.46
CA TRP A 143 -18.02 10.33 9.69
C TRP A 143 -18.89 11.32 8.95
N VAL A 144 -20.07 10.87 8.54
CA VAL A 144 -21.11 11.71 7.96
C VAL A 144 -22.16 11.94 9.03
N TYR A 145 -22.49 13.21 9.29
CA TYR A 145 -23.55 13.54 10.24
C TYR A 145 -24.54 14.57 9.71
N GLU A 146 -25.73 14.58 10.30
CA GLU A 146 -26.74 15.61 10.14
C GLU A 146 -27.14 16.16 11.52
N SER A 147 -27.19 17.49 11.67
CA SER A 147 -27.71 18.11 12.90
C SER A 147 -29.24 18.11 12.90
N THR A 148 -29.84 17.48 13.91
CA THR A 148 -31.29 17.32 14.04
C THR A 148 -31.76 17.69 15.44
N ARG A 149 -33.03 18.10 15.57
CA ARG A 149 -33.70 18.29 16.87
C ARG A 149 -34.88 17.31 16.93
N PRO A 150 -34.73 16.11 17.49
CA PRO A 150 -35.80 15.11 17.53
C PRO A 150 -37.09 15.61 18.19
N SER A 151 -37.00 16.56 19.11
CA SER A 151 -38.17 17.21 19.73
C SER A 151 -38.88 18.24 18.84
N ASP A 152 -38.26 18.64 17.73
CA ASP A 152 -38.81 19.58 16.77
C ASP A 152 -39.54 18.81 15.65
N PHE A 153 -40.87 18.83 15.71
CA PHE A 153 -41.74 18.18 14.73
C PHE A 153 -41.97 19.04 13.47
N SER A 154 -41.20 20.12 13.28
CA SER A 154 -41.27 20.88 12.03
C SER A 154 -40.79 20.01 10.87
N TYR A 155 -41.68 19.80 9.90
CA TYR A 155 -41.34 19.05 8.69
C TYR A 155 -40.25 19.79 7.92
N LYS A 156 -39.10 19.15 7.75
CA LYS A 156 -38.08 19.55 6.77
C LYS A 156 -38.31 18.73 5.51
N HIS A 157 -38.48 19.43 4.39
CA HIS A 157 -38.54 18.80 3.07
C HIS A 157 -37.18 18.12 2.78
N ASP A 158 -37.18 16.95 2.14
CA ASP A 158 -35.96 16.14 1.94
C ASP A 158 -34.79 16.92 1.32
N ALA A 159 -35.09 17.79 0.33
CA ALA A 159 -34.13 18.69 -0.31
C ALA A 159 -33.43 19.69 0.65
N LYS A 160 -33.84 19.77 1.92
CA LYS A 160 -33.22 20.60 2.96
C LYS A 160 -32.33 19.80 3.92
N HIS A 161 -32.24 18.48 3.78
CA HIS A 161 -31.26 17.70 4.54
C HIS A 161 -29.86 18.06 4.05
N CYS A 162 -29.00 18.44 4.99
CA CYS A 162 -27.61 18.78 4.73
C CYS A 162 -26.75 17.87 5.60
N SER A 163 -26.04 16.94 4.96
CA SER A 163 -25.09 16.07 5.62
C SER A 163 -23.69 16.65 5.50
N THR A 164 -22.95 16.63 6.60
CA THR A 164 -21.57 17.09 6.67
C THR A 164 -20.65 15.89 6.82
N LEU A 165 -19.70 15.74 5.89
CA LEU A 165 -18.59 14.79 6.04
C LEU A 165 -17.49 15.45 6.88
N ILE A 166 -17.15 14.83 8.01
CA ILE A 166 -16.06 15.25 8.88
C ILE A 166 -14.88 14.30 8.71
N ALA A 167 -13.69 14.89 8.65
CA ALA A 167 -12.43 14.22 8.84
C ALA A 167 -11.70 14.85 10.01
N ALA A 168 -11.53 14.11 11.10
CA ALA A 168 -10.89 14.65 12.28
C ALA A 168 -10.06 13.62 13.03
N GLN A 169 -8.88 14.07 13.44
CA GLN A 169 -8.05 13.39 14.41
C GLN A 169 -8.73 13.50 15.78
N ILE A 170 -9.19 12.37 16.32
CA ILE A 170 -9.97 12.36 17.57
C ILE A 170 -9.14 12.04 18.82
N TRP A 171 -7.86 11.72 18.65
CA TRP A 171 -6.84 11.71 19.71
C TRP A 171 -5.45 11.97 19.15
N LYS A 172 -4.51 12.35 20.01
CA LYS A 172 -3.10 12.49 19.63
C LYS A 172 -2.39 11.16 19.77
N ASP A 173 -1.68 10.75 18.72
CA ASP A 173 -0.74 9.64 18.77
C ASP A 173 0.65 10.21 18.46
N ASP A 174 1.39 10.54 19.51
CA ASP A 174 2.69 11.22 19.44
C ASP A 174 3.87 10.24 19.50
N ASP A 175 3.61 8.95 19.28
CA ASP A 175 4.62 7.89 19.38
C ASP A 175 5.12 7.52 17.99
N ASP A 176 6.13 8.27 17.59
CA ASP A 176 6.76 8.20 16.28
C ASP A 176 7.57 6.91 16.08
N ASP A 177 8.11 6.36 17.17
CA ASP A 177 8.84 5.09 17.13
C ASP A 177 7.90 3.93 16.82
N TYR A 178 6.70 3.96 17.39
CA TYR A 178 5.65 3.01 17.03
C TYR A 178 5.18 3.16 15.58
N LEU A 179 5.11 4.40 15.07
CA LEU A 179 4.77 4.65 13.67
C LEU A 179 5.76 3.97 12.72
N LEU A 180 7.07 4.19 12.93
CA LEU A 180 8.11 3.60 12.08
C LEU A 180 8.22 2.08 12.27
N ARG A 181 8.08 1.57 13.50
CA ARG A 181 8.07 0.13 13.75
C ARG A 181 6.94 -0.56 13.01
N ASN A 182 5.73 -0.02 13.06
CA ASN A 182 4.60 -0.57 12.31
C ASN A 182 4.77 -0.48 10.80
N LEU A 183 5.41 0.60 10.32
CA LEU A 183 5.73 0.71 8.90
C LEU A 183 6.72 -0.39 8.49
N GLY A 184 7.75 -0.64 9.29
CA GLY A 184 8.68 -1.74 9.08
C GLY A 184 7.96 -3.10 9.07
N GLU A 185 7.16 -3.38 10.10
CA GLU A 185 6.35 -4.60 10.17
C GLU A 185 5.43 -4.76 8.96
N LEU A 186 4.79 -3.68 8.49
CA LEU A 186 3.97 -3.70 7.28
C LEU A 186 4.80 -4.08 6.06
N LEU A 187 5.95 -3.43 5.86
CA LEU A 187 6.81 -3.68 4.71
C LEU A 187 7.42 -5.09 4.73
N ASP A 188 7.67 -5.65 5.91
CA ASP A 188 8.26 -6.99 6.06
C ASP A 188 7.21 -8.11 5.97
N THR A 189 5.94 -7.81 6.29
CA THR A 189 4.87 -8.82 6.35
C THR A 189 3.80 -8.66 5.27
N ILE A 190 3.95 -7.69 4.36
CA ILE A 190 3.00 -7.45 3.29
C ILE A 190 2.79 -8.69 2.42
N LYS A 191 1.53 -8.98 2.09
CA LYS A 191 1.13 -10.05 1.21
C LYS A 191 0.45 -9.52 -0.04
N THR A 192 0.88 -9.96 -1.22
CA THR A 192 0.22 -9.67 -2.51
C THR A 192 -1.22 -10.18 -2.53
N SER A 193 -1.49 -11.27 -1.81
CA SER A 193 -2.82 -11.85 -1.62
C SER A 193 -3.74 -11.07 -0.68
N SER A 194 -3.29 -9.94 -0.11
CA SER A 194 -4.08 -9.16 0.85
C SER A 194 -5.30 -8.47 0.22
N GLY A 195 -5.31 -8.28 -1.10
CA GLY A 195 -6.39 -7.61 -1.83
C GLY A 195 -6.46 -6.09 -1.60
N PHE A 196 -5.52 -5.52 -0.85
CA PHE A 196 -5.43 -4.08 -0.62
C PHE A 196 -4.45 -3.43 -1.59
N SER A 197 -4.78 -2.22 -2.07
CA SER A 197 -3.83 -1.45 -2.87
C SER A 197 -2.66 -0.95 -1.99
N PRO A 198 -1.43 -0.84 -2.55
CA PRO A 198 -0.27 -0.36 -1.81
C PRO A 198 -0.51 1.02 -1.18
N LEU A 199 -1.16 1.92 -1.93
CA LEU A 199 -1.49 3.26 -1.44
C LEU A 199 -2.46 3.22 -0.26
N HIS A 200 -3.41 2.29 -0.24
CA HIS A 200 -4.32 2.14 0.90
C HIS A 200 -3.56 1.80 2.18
N LEU A 201 -2.57 0.91 2.09
CA LEU A 201 -1.74 0.46 3.21
C LEU A 201 -0.73 1.51 3.66
N LEU A 202 -0.13 2.26 2.72
CA LEU A 202 0.84 3.32 3.02
C LEU A 202 0.20 4.61 3.53
N ARG A 203 -1.06 4.87 3.18
CA ARG A 203 -1.76 6.12 3.47
C ARG A 203 -1.64 6.59 4.94
N PRO A 204 -1.85 5.75 5.98
CA PRO A 204 -1.71 6.21 7.36
C PRO A 204 -0.33 6.79 7.63
N TYR A 205 0.72 6.21 7.07
CA TYR A 205 2.10 6.67 7.26
C TYR A 205 2.39 7.92 6.46
N LEU A 206 1.97 7.97 5.19
CA LEU A 206 2.15 9.14 4.32
C LEU A 206 1.49 10.40 4.91
N LEU A 207 0.32 10.27 5.53
CA LEU A 207 -0.35 11.40 6.18
C LEU A 207 0.42 11.92 7.40
N HIS A 208 1.03 11.03 8.20
CA HIS A 208 1.86 11.44 9.34
C HIS A 208 3.19 12.06 8.87
N LEU A 209 3.82 11.47 7.86
CA LEU A 209 5.09 11.94 7.28
C LEU A 209 4.93 13.19 6.40
N ARG A 210 3.71 13.60 6.08
CA ARG A 210 3.44 14.87 5.37
C ARG A 210 3.89 16.10 6.16
N ASN A 211 3.97 16.01 7.49
CA ASN A 211 4.49 17.10 8.31
C ASN A 211 6.02 17.16 8.17
N PRO A 212 6.59 18.22 7.55
CA PRO A 212 8.02 18.29 7.25
C PRO A 212 8.88 18.26 8.52
N ILE A 213 8.42 18.88 9.62
CA ILE A 213 9.13 18.86 10.91
C ILE A 213 9.23 17.42 11.45
N LYS A 214 8.15 16.66 11.29
CA LYS A 214 8.08 15.26 11.75
C LYS A 214 8.93 14.34 10.87
N LEU A 215 8.88 14.52 9.56
CA LEU A 215 9.73 13.77 8.62
C LEU A 215 11.21 14.04 8.90
N GLU A 216 11.60 15.29 9.11
CA GLU A 216 12.98 15.67 9.43
C GLU A 216 13.45 15.04 10.76
N ALA A 217 12.61 15.05 11.79
CA ALA A 217 12.91 14.39 13.06
C ALA A 217 13.06 12.86 12.94
N LEU A 218 12.32 12.25 12.02
CA LEU A 218 12.32 10.80 11.79
C LEU A 218 13.30 10.34 10.71
N HIS A 219 13.96 11.27 10.03
CA HIS A 219 14.74 11.00 8.82
C HIS A 219 15.75 9.86 8.98
N PRO A 220 16.61 9.81 10.02
CA PRO A 220 17.61 8.73 10.14
C PRO A 220 16.97 7.34 10.23
N LYS A 221 15.99 7.16 11.13
CA LYS A 221 15.29 5.88 11.32
C LYS A 221 14.47 5.49 10.09
N PHE A 222 13.96 6.48 9.36
CA PHE A 222 13.23 6.27 8.13
C PHE A 222 14.15 5.79 7.00
N LEU A 223 15.35 6.35 6.86
CA LEU A 223 16.36 5.86 5.91
C LEU A 223 16.75 4.41 6.23
N ASP A 224 17.05 4.10 7.49
CA ASP A 224 17.39 2.74 7.93
C ASP A 224 16.30 1.72 7.51
N LEU A 225 15.03 2.11 7.67
CA LEU A 225 13.88 1.29 7.31
C LEU A 225 13.74 1.07 5.80
N LEU A 226 14.08 2.08 4.98
CA LEU A 226 14.05 1.97 3.53
C LEU A 226 15.24 1.17 2.98
N GLU A 227 16.41 1.30 3.60
CA GLU A 227 17.63 0.58 3.23
C GLU A 227 17.54 -0.91 3.62
N HIS A 228 16.92 -1.23 4.75
CA HIS A 228 16.73 -2.61 5.16
C HIS A 228 15.73 -3.31 4.24
N HIS A 229 16.17 -4.27 3.43
CA HIS A 229 15.28 -5.10 2.62
C HIS A 229 15.79 -6.55 2.57
N SER A 230 14.86 -7.50 2.43
CA SER A 230 15.19 -8.90 2.25
C SER A 230 16.08 -9.06 1.01
N HIS A 231 17.28 -9.63 1.21
CA HIS A 231 18.19 -9.99 0.12
C HIS A 231 17.69 -11.17 -0.71
N ILE A 232 16.53 -11.76 -0.38
CA ILE A 232 15.98 -12.88 -1.13
C ILE A 232 15.51 -12.38 -2.48
N ASP A 233 16.23 -12.77 -3.52
CA ASP A 233 15.85 -12.54 -4.89
C ASP A 233 15.08 -13.73 -5.43
N HIS A 234 13.78 -13.66 -5.24
CA HIS A 234 12.81 -14.60 -5.74
C HIS A 234 12.77 -14.77 -7.26
N SER A 235 13.22 -13.77 -8.03
CA SER A 235 13.24 -13.89 -9.49
C SER A 235 14.21 -14.99 -9.96
N ILE A 236 15.19 -15.36 -9.12
CA ILE A 236 16.11 -16.48 -9.37
C ILE A 236 15.39 -17.84 -9.34
N GLN A 237 14.24 -17.93 -8.66
CA GLN A 237 13.46 -19.16 -8.52
C GLN A 237 12.45 -19.37 -9.66
N VAL A 238 12.25 -18.37 -10.53
CA VAL A 238 11.30 -18.45 -11.65
C VAL A 238 11.79 -19.48 -12.66
N SER A 239 11.24 -20.69 -12.61
CA SER A 239 11.55 -21.77 -13.56
C SER A 239 10.37 -21.97 -14.49
N LEU A 240 10.55 -21.66 -15.76
CA LEU A 240 9.53 -21.80 -16.80
C LEU A 240 9.93 -22.93 -17.73
N ARG A 241 8.94 -23.74 -18.12
CA ARG A 241 9.14 -24.81 -19.10
C ARG A 241 9.17 -24.20 -20.49
N GLU A 242 10.11 -24.66 -21.31
CA GLU A 242 10.18 -24.30 -22.72
C GLU A 242 8.88 -24.69 -23.44
N LEU A 243 8.35 -23.77 -24.25
CA LEU A 243 7.16 -23.99 -25.05
C LEU A 243 7.48 -25.00 -26.16
N THR A 244 6.91 -26.19 -26.02
CA THR A 244 7.03 -27.29 -27.00
C THR A 244 5.76 -27.46 -27.84
N GLN A 245 4.68 -26.78 -27.48
CA GLN A 245 3.37 -26.86 -28.14
C GLN A 245 3.17 -25.69 -29.10
N GLU A 246 2.30 -25.88 -30.09
CA GLU A 246 1.88 -24.79 -30.98
C GLU A 246 1.19 -23.67 -30.19
N LEU A 247 1.42 -22.43 -30.62
CA LEU A 247 0.78 -21.26 -30.02
C LEU A 247 -0.73 -21.29 -30.26
N ASN A 248 -1.49 -21.43 -29.17
CA ASN A 248 -2.94 -21.28 -29.16
C ASN A 248 -3.38 -20.29 -28.07
N ASP A 249 -4.66 -19.95 -28.02
CA ASP A 249 -5.20 -18.95 -27.09
C ASP A 249 -5.04 -19.35 -25.62
N ASP A 250 -5.13 -20.64 -25.30
CA ASP A 250 -4.92 -21.16 -23.94
C ASP A 250 -3.46 -20.99 -23.50
N VAL A 251 -2.50 -21.31 -24.36
CA VAL A 251 -1.07 -21.07 -24.11
C VAL A 251 -0.81 -19.57 -23.92
N ARG A 252 -1.39 -18.71 -24.75
CA ARG A 252 -1.26 -17.24 -24.61
C ARG A 252 -1.86 -16.75 -23.29
N GLN A 253 -3.00 -17.28 -22.87
CA GLN A 253 -3.63 -16.94 -21.60
C GLN A 253 -2.75 -17.37 -20.42
N LYS A 254 -2.23 -18.61 -20.43
CA LYS A 254 -1.33 -19.13 -19.39
C LYS A 254 -0.03 -18.35 -19.32
N PHE A 255 0.53 -17.94 -20.47
CA PHE A 255 1.72 -17.11 -20.52
C PHE A 255 1.47 -15.73 -19.89
N ARG A 256 0.36 -15.06 -20.23
CA ARG A 256 -0.02 -13.77 -19.61
C ARG A 256 -0.25 -13.90 -18.11
N GLN A 257 -0.91 -14.97 -17.67
CA GLN A 257 -1.13 -15.26 -16.26
C GLN A 257 0.21 -15.48 -15.54
N SER A 258 1.11 -16.30 -16.11
CA SER A 258 2.45 -16.54 -15.57
C SER A 258 3.26 -15.26 -15.45
N ILE A 259 3.22 -14.38 -16.45
CA ILE A 259 3.87 -13.07 -16.37
C ILE A 259 3.26 -12.23 -15.25
N SER A 260 1.93 -12.15 -15.18
CA SER A 260 1.22 -11.38 -14.16
C SER A 260 1.55 -11.88 -12.75
N ASP A 261 1.49 -13.19 -12.53
CA ASP A 261 1.81 -13.82 -11.25
C ASP A 261 3.27 -13.56 -10.85
N ASN A 262 4.20 -13.62 -11.80
CA ASN A 262 5.60 -13.38 -11.50
C ASN A 262 5.94 -11.89 -11.32
N LEU A 263 5.24 -10.97 -11.99
CA LEU A 263 5.46 -9.53 -11.83
C LEU A 263 4.74 -8.94 -10.62
N PHE A 264 3.62 -9.53 -10.18
CA PHE A 264 2.76 -8.94 -9.14
C PHE A 264 2.47 -9.85 -7.95
N GLY A 265 2.76 -11.15 -8.06
CA GLY A 265 2.45 -12.15 -7.03
C GLY A 265 3.49 -12.27 -5.92
N TRP A 266 4.66 -11.64 -6.03
CA TRP A 266 5.73 -11.76 -5.04
C TRP A 266 5.71 -10.64 -3.99
N ASP A 267 5.60 -11.05 -2.72
CA ASP A 267 5.56 -10.17 -1.55
C ASP A 267 6.78 -9.24 -1.47
N ASP A 268 7.99 -9.76 -1.69
CA ASP A 268 9.22 -8.97 -1.63
C ASP A 268 9.26 -7.88 -2.72
N LEU A 269 8.76 -8.18 -3.92
CA LEU A 269 8.72 -7.21 -5.01
C LEU A 269 7.69 -6.10 -4.73
N LEU A 270 6.55 -6.46 -4.12
CA LEU A 270 5.57 -5.52 -3.62
C LEU A 270 6.15 -4.62 -2.52
N SER A 271 6.87 -5.20 -1.56
CA SER A 271 7.57 -4.45 -0.49
C SER A 271 8.58 -3.45 -1.07
N LEU A 272 9.41 -3.86 -2.03
CA LEU A 272 10.35 -2.97 -2.71
C LEU A 272 9.65 -1.79 -3.40
N ARG A 273 8.54 -2.05 -4.12
CA ARG A 273 7.74 -0.99 -4.77
C ARG A 273 7.14 -0.01 -3.75
N MET A 274 6.66 -0.52 -2.61
CA MET A 274 6.18 0.31 -1.51
C MET A 274 7.29 1.17 -0.90
N LYS A 275 8.49 0.61 -0.69
CA LYS A 275 9.68 1.36 -0.24
C LYS A 275 10.09 2.44 -1.22
N LEU A 276 10.10 2.14 -2.52
CA LEU A 276 10.38 3.14 -3.56
C LEU A 276 9.35 4.29 -3.53
N SER A 277 8.07 3.97 -3.34
CA SER A 277 7.01 4.98 -3.23
C SER A 277 7.19 5.88 -2.00
N LEU A 278 7.63 5.31 -0.88
CA LEU A 278 7.96 6.05 0.34
C LEU A 278 9.20 6.92 0.15
N ALA A 279 10.23 6.41 -0.52
CA ALA A 279 11.44 7.15 -0.86
C ALA A 279 11.11 8.36 -1.77
N ASP A 280 10.36 8.16 -2.85
CA ASP A 280 9.92 9.24 -3.75
C ASP A 280 9.07 10.29 -3.00
N PHE A 281 8.18 9.86 -2.11
CA PHE A 281 7.40 10.77 -1.28
C PHE A 281 8.30 11.63 -0.37
N ALA A 282 9.23 11.01 0.35
CA ALA A 282 10.13 11.70 1.26
C ALA A 282 11.11 12.62 0.50
N TRP A 283 11.59 12.19 -0.67
CA TRP A 283 12.44 12.99 -1.55
C TRP A 283 11.77 14.31 -1.96
N LYS A 284 10.47 14.27 -2.25
CA LYS A 284 9.67 15.47 -2.61
C LYS A 284 9.39 16.40 -1.43
N LEU A 285 9.45 15.89 -0.19
CA LEU A 285 9.15 16.64 1.03
C LEU A 285 10.39 17.02 1.85
N ALA A 286 11.58 16.59 1.43
CA ALA A 286 12.83 16.89 2.12
C ALA A 286 13.04 18.42 2.24
N SER A 287 13.39 18.88 3.43
CA SER A 287 13.59 20.31 3.73
C SER A 287 14.92 20.85 3.22
N ASN A 288 15.89 19.97 2.94
CA ASN A 288 17.24 20.35 2.50
C ASN A 288 17.78 19.37 1.43
N GLU A 289 18.76 19.85 0.66
CA GLU A 289 19.38 19.11 -0.46
C GLU A 289 20.14 17.86 -0.01
N GLN A 290 20.72 17.88 1.20
CA GLN A 290 21.43 16.73 1.75
C GLN A 290 20.49 15.53 1.96
N ASN A 291 19.39 15.72 2.67
CA ASN A 291 18.37 14.70 2.91
C ASN A 291 17.77 14.23 1.57
N GLN A 292 17.54 15.16 0.64
CA GLN A 292 17.06 14.84 -0.70
C GLN A 292 18.05 13.94 -1.46
N ASN A 293 19.35 14.21 -1.38
CA ASN A 293 20.39 13.39 -2.00
C ASN A 293 20.49 12.00 -1.35
N GLU A 294 20.46 11.91 -0.02
CA GLU A 294 20.48 10.64 0.72
C GLU A 294 19.29 9.75 0.34
N ILE A 295 18.07 10.31 0.33
CA ILE A 295 16.87 9.59 -0.10
C ILE A 295 16.96 9.22 -1.58
N GLY A 296 17.51 10.11 -2.42
CA GLY A 296 17.71 9.88 -3.84
C GLY A 296 18.59 8.66 -4.13
N LEU A 297 19.67 8.48 -3.35
CA LEU A 297 20.55 7.31 -3.45
C LEU A 297 19.82 6.02 -3.09
N ILE A 298 19.02 6.02 -2.02
CA ILE A 298 18.19 4.86 -1.64
C ILE A 298 17.14 4.56 -2.72
N ALA A 299 16.44 5.57 -3.19
CA ALA A 299 15.44 5.43 -4.25
C ALA A 299 16.05 4.83 -5.53
N GLN A 300 17.26 5.26 -5.91
CA GLN A 300 17.98 4.69 -7.05
C GLN A 300 18.36 3.22 -6.82
N GLY A 301 18.83 2.87 -5.62
CA GLY A 301 19.15 1.48 -5.25
C GLY A 301 17.93 0.56 -5.30
N LEU A 302 16.79 1.03 -4.75
CA LEU A 302 15.51 0.33 -4.81
C LEU A 302 15.03 0.16 -6.26
N LEU A 303 15.10 1.23 -7.06
CA LEU A 303 14.71 1.21 -8.46
C LEU A 303 15.53 0.20 -9.26
N ASN A 304 16.87 0.23 -9.13
CA ASN A 304 17.77 -0.72 -9.78
C ASN A 304 17.42 -2.17 -9.39
N THR A 305 17.19 -2.42 -8.09
CA THR A 305 16.82 -3.75 -7.59
C THR A 305 15.51 -4.24 -8.20
N ILE A 306 14.48 -3.39 -8.24
CA ILE A 306 13.19 -3.74 -8.86
C ILE A 306 13.38 -3.99 -10.35
N SER A 307 14.10 -3.10 -11.05
CA SER A 307 14.37 -3.24 -12.49
C SER A 307 15.09 -4.54 -12.82
N HIS A 308 16.12 -4.92 -12.06
CA HIS A 308 16.85 -6.17 -12.28
C HIS A 308 15.93 -7.40 -12.10
N ARG A 309 15.09 -7.42 -11.06
CA ARG A 309 14.14 -8.53 -10.82
C ARG A 309 13.11 -8.64 -11.93
N VAL A 310 12.53 -7.52 -12.34
CA VAL A 310 11.55 -7.45 -13.44
C VAL A 310 12.20 -7.89 -14.75
N LEU A 311 13.42 -7.42 -15.03
CA LEU A 311 14.16 -7.79 -16.24
C LEU A 311 14.47 -9.29 -16.26
N ARG A 312 14.90 -9.88 -15.13
CA ARG A 312 15.12 -11.33 -15.03
C ARG A 312 13.85 -12.13 -15.31
N ILE A 313 12.72 -11.71 -14.74
CA ILE A 313 11.41 -12.33 -15.01
C ILE A 313 11.11 -12.32 -16.51
N ILE A 314 11.32 -11.18 -17.19
CA ILE A 314 11.06 -11.05 -18.62
C ILE A 314 12.01 -11.90 -19.46
N VAL A 315 13.32 -11.87 -19.17
CA VAL A 315 14.34 -12.71 -19.84
C VAL A 315 13.95 -14.19 -19.76
N ARG A 316 13.52 -14.66 -18.59
CA ARG A 316 13.12 -16.07 -18.41
C ARG A 316 11.83 -16.41 -19.14
N HIS A 317 10.87 -15.50 -19.19
CA HIS A 317 9.66 -15.70 -20.00
C HIS A 317 9.98 -15.74 -21.50
N LEU A 318 10.87 -14.87 -21.99
CA LEU A 318 11.36 -14.88 -23.37
C LEU A 318 12.11 -16.18 -23.68
N PHE A 319 12.95 -16.65 -22.76
CA PHE A 319 13.62 -17.95 -22.89
C PHE A 319 12.62 -19.08 -23.07
N ALA A 320 11.53 -19.08 -22.30
CA ALA A 320 10.49 -20.10 -22.39
C ALA A 320 9.74 -20.09 -23.74
N VAL A 321 9.63 -18.94 -24.42
CA VAL A 321 8.87 -18.81 -25.67
C VAL A 321 9.73 -18.51 -26.90
N HIS A 322 11.06 -18.64 -26.81
CA HIS A 322 11.96 -18.16 -27.87
C HIS A 322 11.67 -18.77 -29.26
N ARG A 323 11.20 -20.02 -29.33
CA ARG A 323 10.82 -20.70 -30.59
C ARG A 323 9.57 -20.14 -31.26
N ALA A 324 8.78 -19.39 -30.49
CA ALA A 324 7.53 -18.78 -30.90
C ALA A 324 7.72 -17.30 -31.29
N LEU A 325 8.93 -16.75 -31.13
CA LEU A 325 9.25 -15.38 -31.51
C LEU A 325 9.32 -15.24 -33.03
N THR A 326 8.94 -14.05 -33.50
CA THR A 326 8.91 -13.66 -34.91
C THR A 326 9.83 -12.46 -35.15
N ASP A 327 10.03 -12.09 -36.42
CA ASP A 327 10.81 -10.90 -36.79
C ASP A 327 10.24 -9.61 -36.18
N GLU A 328 8.92 -9.56 -35.91
CA GLU A 328 8.26 -8.42 -35.26
C GLU A 328 8.67 -8.27 -33.78
N ASP A 329 9.11 -9.34 -33.13
CA ASP A 329 9.51 -9.36 -31.72
C ASP A 329 10.98 -8.99 -31.52
N VAL A 330 11.80 -9.05 -32.58
CA VAL A 330 13.26 -8.81 -32.55
C VAL A 330 13.61 -7.48 -31.88
N PRO A 331 12.94 -6.34 -32.15
CA PRO A 331 13.27 -5.08 -31.49
C PRO A 331 13.08 -5.14 -29.97
N PHE A 332 12.03 -5.80 -29.49
CA PHE A 332 11.77 -5.92 -28.05
C PHE A 332 12.79 -6.84 -27.38
N VAL A 333 13.01 -8.03 -27.95
CA VAL A 333 13.94 -9.04 -27.43
C VAL A 333 15.35 -8.49 -27.36
N SER A 334 15.80 -7.82 -28.41
CA SER A 334 17.12 -7.18 -28.47
C SER A 334 17.29 -6.12 -27.38
N ARG A 335 16.23 -5.35 -27.08
CA ARG A 335 16.24 -4.35 -26.01
C ARG A 335 16.40 -4.97 -24.63
N VAL A 336 15.66 -6.05 -24.36
CA VAL A 336 15.77 -6.81 -23.10
C VAL A 336 17.18 -7.38 -22.94
N ILE A 337 17.73 -7.97 -24.01
CA ILE A 337 19.11 -8.49 -24.06
C ILE A 337 20.11 -7.38 -23.76
N ALA A 338 20.03 -6.24 -24.46
CA ALA A 338 20.92 -5.10 -24.24
C ALA A 338 20.82 -4.56 -22.80
N GLN A 339 19.61 -4.40 -22.27
CA GLN A 339 19.38 -3.95 -20.90
C GLN A 339 20.00 -4.89 -19.86
N SER A 340 19.97 -6.20 -20.10
CA SER A 340 20.54 -7.18 -19.16
C SER A 340 22.06 -7.18 -19.11
N MET A 341 22.72 -6.55 -20.09
CA MET A 341 24.17 -6.43 -20.18
C MET A 341 24.71 -5.04 -19.81
N LEU A 342 23.84 -4.12 -19.37
CA LEU A 342 24.27 -2.77 -18.99
C LEU A 342 25.17 -2.81 -17.73
N PRO A 343 26.14 -1.88 -17.61
CA PRO A 343 26.93 -1.74 -16.40
C PRO A 343 26.06 -1.60 -15.14
N GLY A 344 26.36 -2.39 -14.11
CA GLY A 344 25.58 -2.44 -12.87
C GLY A 344 24.53 -3.55 -12.81
N CYS A 345 24.27 -4.24 -13.93
CA CYS A 345 23.44 -5.46 -13.90
C CYS A 345 24.12 -6.58 -13.11
N PRO A 346 23.37 -7.42 -12.38
CA PRO A 346 23.90 -8.61 -11.73
C PRO A 346 24.56 -9.56 -12.74
N PRO A 347 25.73 -10.16 -12.43
CA PRO A 347 26.46 -11.02 -13.37
C PRO A 347 25.64 -12.21 -13.89
N ASP A 348 24.78 -12.79 -13.04
CA ASP A 348 23.91 -13.89 -13.39
C ASP A 348 22.78 -13.46 -14.35
N LEU A 349 22.25 -12.25 -14.20
CA LEU A 349 21.29 -11.67 -15.14
C LEU A 349 21.93 -11.40 -16.52
N ALA A 350 23.16 -10.88 -16.53
CA ALA A 350 23.92 -10.68 -17.77
C ALA A 350 24.19 -12.01 -18.48
N GLU A 351 24.51 -13.07 -17.72
CA GLU A 351 24.67 -14.43 -18.27
C GLU A 351 23.35 -14.96 -18.87
N GLU A 352 22.22 -14.77 -18.20
CA GLU A 352 20.89 -15.14 -18.74
C GLU A 352 20.57 -14.36 -20.02
N GLY A 353 20.89 -13.07 -20.07
CA GLY A 353 20.79 -12.23 -21.26
C GLY A 353 21.62 -12.73 -22.43
N GLN A 354 22.87 -13.11 -22.17
CA GLN A 354 23.77 -13.67 -23.18
C GLN A 354 23.27 -15.03 -23.70
N LYS A 355 22.70 -15.87 -22.83
CA LYS A 355 22.07 -17.13 -23.24
C LYS A 355 20.87 -16.88 -24.14
N LEU A 356 20.02 -15.91 -23.79
CA LEU A 356 18.88 -15.52 -24.62
C LEU A 356 19.35 -15.04 -26.01
N TYR A 357 20.39 -14.20 -26.05
CA TYR A 357 21.00 -13.76 -27.32
C TYR A 357 21.43 -14.93 -28.21
N ILE A 358 22.11 -15.92 -27.65
CA ILE A 358 22.56 -17.10 -28.40
C ILE A 358 21.37 -17.86 -29.01
N LEU A 359 20.28 -18.02 -28.25
CA LEU A 359 19.07 -18.71 -28.70
C LEU A 359 18.31 -17.94 -29.79
N THR A 360 18.32 -16.61 -29.73
CA THR A 360 17.59 -15.76 -30.68
C THR A 360 18.48 -15.21 -31.80
N ARG A 361 19.76 -15.61 -31.86
CA ARG A 361 20.75 -15.11 -32.82
C ARG A 361 20.28 -15.27 -34.28
N THR A 362 19.70 -16.42 -34.61
CA THR A 362 19.21 -16.71 -35.97
C THR A 362 18.06 -15.79 -36.39
N LEU A 363 17.24 -15.33 -35.44
CA LEU A 363 16.19 -14.34 -35.67
C LEU A 363 16.78 -12.93 -35.81
N ILE A 364 17.80 -12.60 -35.02
CA ILE A 364 18.40 -11.25 -34.98
C ILE A 364 19.29 -10.96 -36.20
N GLU A 365 20.18 -11.89 -36.56
CA GLU A 365 21.16 -11.69 -37.64
C GLU A 365 20.57 -11.96 -39.05
N GLY A 366 19.35 -12.52 -39.10
CA GLY A 366 18.78 -13.08 -40.32
C GLY A 366 19.59 -14.28 -40.84
N ASN A 367 19.16 -14.89 -41.95
CA ASN A 367 19.86 -16.04 -42.55
C ASN A 367 21.27 -15.71 -43.12
N GLY A 368 21.82 -14.53 -42.84
CA GLY A 368 23.16 -14.11 -43.24
C GLY A 368 24.22 -14.58 -42.25
N ALA A 369 24.66 -15.83 -42.39
CA ALA A 369 25.70 -16.43 -41.55
C ALA A 369 27.03 -15.66 -41.64
N VAL A 370 27.31 -14.83 -40.62
CA VAL A 370 28.66 -14.33 -40.36
C VAL A 370 29.08 -14.81 -38.98
N GLU A 371 30.03 -15.75 -38.96
CA GLU A 371 30.65 -16.30 -37.75
C GLU A 371 31.46 -15.22 -37.02
N SER A 372 30.78 -14.32 -36.31
CA SER A 372 31.43 -13.47 -35.32
C SER A 372 31.20 -14.08 -33.94
N THR A 373 32.29 -14.43 -33.26
CA THR A 373 32.30 -15.23 -32.02
C THR A 373 32.38 -14.39 -30.74
N VAL A 374 32.26 -13.06 -30.83
CA VAL A 374 32.34 -12.19 -29.63
C VAL A 374 31.19 -11.19 -29.60
N PRO A 375 30.33 -11.22 -28.57
CA PRO A 375 29.39 -10.15 -28.28
C PRO A 375 30.18 -8.97 -27.69
N SER A 376 30.77 -8.14 -28.55
CA SER A 376 31.36 -6.87 -28.11
C SER A 376 30.27 -5.78 -28.11
N ASP A 377 30.59 -4.60 -27.55
CA ASP A 377 29.79 -3.36 -27.62
C ASP A 377 29.21 -3.07 -29.03
N GLU A 378 29.77 -3.68 -30.08
CA GLU A 378 29.19 -3.71 -31.42
C GLU A 378 27.73 -4.20 -31.50
N ILE A 379 27.28 -5.15 -30.69
CA ILE A 379 25.87 -5.60 -30.75
C ILE A 379 24.94 -4.47 -30.36
N VAL A 380 25.21 -3.82 -29.22
CA VAL A 380 24.40 -2.69 -28.73
C VAL A 380 24.41 -1.56 -29.76
N ASN A 381 25.56 -1.29 -30.38
CA ASN A 381 25.70 -0.26 -31.41
C ASN A 381 25.03 -0.61 -32.76
N LYS A 382 24.79 -1.90 -33.04
CA LYS A 382 24.13 -2.37 -34.28
C LYS A 382 22.60 -2.41 -34.16
N LEU A 383 22.06 -2.39 -32.95
CA LEU A 383 20.62 -2.35 -32.75
C LEU A 383 20.08 -0.99 -33.19
N LYS A 384 19.13 -1.03 -34.13
CA LYS A 384 18.38 0.14 -34.57
C LYS A 384 16.97 0.06 -34.02
N GLU A 385 16.49 1.16 -33.46
CA GLU A 385 15.09 1.33 -33.09
C GLU A 385 14.43 2.34 -33.99
N SER A 386 13.10 2.34 -34.05
CA SER A 386 12.34 3.41 -34.72
C SER A 386 11.91 4.44 -33.69
N CYS A 387 12.11 5.72 -34.00
CA CYS A 387 11.59 6.80 -33.17
C CYS A 387 10.07 6.66 -33.02
N PRO A 388 9.51 6.64 -31.80
CA PRO A 388 8.07 6.41 -31.60
C PRO A 388 7.20 7.54 -32.18
N ALA A 389 7.75 8.74 -32.36
CA ALA A 389 7.02 9.89 -32.90
C ALA A 389 7.03 9.94 -34.44
N CYS A 390 8.15 9.60 -35.08
CA CYS A 390 8.33 9.80 -36.53
C CYS A 390 8.79 8.57 -37.31
N GLY A 391 9.02 7.43 -36.65
CA GLY A 391 9.44 6.18 -37.26
C GLY A 391 10.90 6.12 -37.73
N LEU A 392 11.65 7.23 -37.64
CA LEU A 392 13.03 7.30 -38.10
C LEU A 392 13.92 6.29 -37.35
N GLU A 393 14.70 5.51 -38.09
CA GLU A 393 15.70 4.62 -37.49
C GLU A 393 16.74 5.42 -36.70
N ILE A 394 16.96 4.98 -35.47
CA ILE A 394 17.90 5.56 -34.51
C ILE A 394 18.81 4.43 -34.01
N PRO A 395 20.12 4.66 -33.90
CA PRO A 395 20.97 3.70 -33.20
C PRO A 395 20.54 3.65 -31.74
N LEU A 396 20.55 2.46 -31.13
CA LEU A 396 20.31 2.26 -29.71
C LEU A 396 21.52 2.75 -28.90
N GLN A 397 21.75 4.07 -28.92
CA GLN A 397 22.68 4.75 -28.03
C GLN A 397 21.95 5.14 -26.74
N ASP A 398 22.72 5.50 -25.71
CA ASP A 398 22.27 5.81 -24.34
C ASP A 398 20.79 6.23 -24.24
N ILE A 399 19.95 5.29 -23.78
CA ILE A 399 18.49 5.41 -23.72
C ILE A 399 18.08 6.62 -22.86
N THR A 400 18.94 7.07 -21.95
CA THR A 400 18.66 8.22 -21.08
C THR A 400 18.75 9.58 -21.81
N THR A 401 19.43 9.63 -22.96
CA THR A 401 19.61 10.87 -23.74
C THR A 401 19.12 10.75 -25.18
N ALA A 402 18.39 9.68 -25.49
CA ALA A 402 18.00 9.34 -26.83
C ALA A 402 17.19 10.46 -27.51
N ALA A 403 17.71 10.88 -28.67
CA ALA A 403 17.14 11.90 -29.53
C ALA A 403 17.20 11.44 -30.99
N CYS A 404 16.13 11.65 -31.75
CA CYS A 404 16.17 11.39 -33.19
C CYS A 404 16.71 12.60 -33.95
N ALA A 405 17.13 12.41 -35.21
CA ALA A 405 17.60 13.51 -36.06
C ALA A 405 16.55 14.62 -36.29
N ASN A 406 15.26 14.33 -36.07
CA ASN A 406 14.18 15.30 -36.14
C ASN A 406 13.96 16.09 -34.81
N GLY A 407 14.80 15.89 -33.80
CA GLY A 407 14.75 16.65 -32.53
C GLY A 407 13.75 16.12 -31.50
N HIS A 408 13.00 15.04 -31.77
CA HIS A 408 12.25 14.36 -30.72
C HIS A 408 13.21 13.74 -29.71
N THR A 409 12.97 13.97 -28.42
CA THR A 409 13.76 13.41 -27.32
C THR A 409 12.86 12.58 -26.42
N TRP A 410 13.36 11.45 -25.92
CA TRP A 410 12.66 10.62 -24.93
C TRP A 410 13.68 10.17 -23.88
N GLY A 411 13.86 11.01 -22.84
CA GLY A 411 14.87 10.72 -21.81
C GLY A 411 14.89 11.62 -20.57
N LYS A 412 14.31 12.84 -20.61
CA LYS A 412 14.61 13.85 -19.57
C LYS A 412 13.57 14.07 -18.46
N GLN A 413 12.35 13.54 -18.55
CA GLN A 413 11.32 13.80 -17.50
C GLN A 413 10.38 12.63 -17.19
N GLN A 414 10.68 11.43 -17.64
CA GLN A 414 10.11 10.22 -17.07
C GLN A 414 11.29 9.45 -16.48
N PRO A 415 11.24 8.98 -15.23
CA PRO A 415 12.28 8.12 -14.66
C PRO A 415 12.27 6.78 -15.42
N VAL A 416 12.87 6.82 -16.60
CA VAL A 416 13.16 5.73 -17.53
C VAL A 416 11.89 5.02 -18.02
N PHE A 417 11.92 4.50 -19.25
CA PHE A 417 11.02 3.43 -19.71
C PHE A 417 11.30 2.16 -18.89
N ASN A 418 11.05 2.25 -17.60
CA ASN A 418 11.18 1.16 -16.66
C ASN A 418 9.96 0.28 -16.87
N LEU A 419 10.19 -0.98 -17.20
CA LEU A 419 9.23 -2.07 -16.98
C LEU A 419 8.70 -2.12 -15.52
N VAL A 420 9.27 -1.31 -14.62
CA VAL A 420 8.85 -1.03 -13.23
C VAL A 420 7.65 -0.08 -13.10
N ALA A 421 7.32 0.71 -14.12
CA ALA A 421 6.11 1.55 -14.11
C ALA A 421 4.81 0.75 -14.39
N LEU A 422 4.94 -0.55 -14.68
CA LEU A 422 3.89 -1.56 -14.60
C LEU A 422 3.91 -2.21 -13.21
#